data_AF-A0A520BBA0-F1
#
_entry.id   AF-A0A520BBA0-F1
#
_cell.length_a   1.000
_cell.length_b   1.000
_cell.length_c   1.000
_cell.angle_alpha   90.00
_cell.angle_beta   90.00
_cell.angle_gamma   90.00
#
_symmetry.space_group_name_H-M   'P 1'
#
loop_
_entity.id
_entity.type
_entity.pdbx_description
1 polymer ?
#
loop_
_entity_poly.entity_id
_entity_poly.type
_entity_poly.pdbx_seq_one_letter_code
_entity_poly.pdbx_strand_id
1 'polypeptide(L)'
;MPKNTVFKYLKYTRIVNLFFVFFLFLWFIQTTQAQENVIWNSQSHNSSESMPVGGGDIGLNLWVEKGEVYLYLSRSGTFDENNTLLKLGRIKLKFSSNPFEGKTFKQELVLKDGYAQINGSNIQIKVWVDVFNPVIYLDIKSNQKITTEASYESWRYEDRITKGKENNQNSYKWAPQGIVKTAKDEIAFKNNVVQFYHQNKAKTVFDVTVKQQGLEDRKAELFNPLKNLVFGGSMQGKNMIPAGNEDGTYLNTPFKSWKLKSKSPSQSQEITIALNTSKADIQNWEQELKAVKINSNQKSSIKWWNDYWQRSFVYIDSKDESANQSSKNYQLFRYMLGCNAFGKYPTKFNGGLFTYDPQLTDSTLKYTPDFRNWGGGTHTAQNQRLVYWPMLKSGDFEMMKPQFDFYLDLLKNAEIRTKAAWGHNGASFTEQLENFGLPNPAEYGWKRPSDFNKGMEYNAWLEYEWDTVLEFCMMILETERYAGTNIEKYIPLIESSLNFFKEHYTYLAKQRGAKALDANGHLVLYPGSAAETYKMAYNSNATIAALKTVLERLIQHPTL
;
A
#
# COMPACT_ATOMS: atom_id res chain seq x y z
N MET A 1 -85.64 14.23 -30.94
CA MET A 1 -85.85 13.67 -29.59
C MET A 1 -84.51 13.60 -28.88
N PRO A 2 -84.41 13.98 -27.60
CA PRO A 2 -83.36 14.92 -27.18
C PRO A 2 -82.36 14.39 -26.11
N LYS A 3 -81.33 15.21 -25.83
CA LYS A 3 -80.44 15.27 -24.63
C LYS A 3 -79.26 14.28 -24.62
N ASN A 4 -78.01 14.59 -24.23
CA ASN A 4 -77.38 15.75 -23.59
C ASN A 4 -75.84 15.65 -23.74
N THR A 5 -75.21 16.80 -23.98
CA THR A 5 -74.08 17.43 -23.26
C THR A 5 -73.03 16.56 -22.52
N VAL A 6 -71.74 16.81 -22.84
CA VAL A 6 -70.64 17.27 -21.95
C VAL A 6 -69.30 16.72 -22.48
N PHE A 7 -68.58 17.54 -23.25
CA PHE A 7 -67.14 17.38 -23.51
C PHE A 7 -66.42 18.61 -22.96
N LYS A 8 -66.07 18.57 -21.68
CA LYS A 8 -65.08 19.44 -21.03
C LYS A 8 -64.89 18.91 -19.62
N TYR A 9 -63.88 18.08 -19.39
CA TYR A 9 -63.18 17.86 -18.10
C TYR A 9 -62.25 16.64 -18.22
N LEU A 10 -61.23 16.72 -19.08
CA LEU A 10 -60.18 15.69 -19.17
C LEU A 10 -58.85 16.34 -19.58
N LYS A 11 -58.46 17.40 -18.87
CA LYS A 11 -57.10 17.96 -18.95
C LYS A 11 -56.46 18.29 -17.60
N TYR A 12 -57.14 18.02 -16.47
CA TYR A 12 -56.60 18.30 -15.13
C TYR A 12 -56.29 17.05 -14.28
N THR A 13 -56.56 15.83 -14.76
CA THR A 13 -56.33 14.59 -13.99
C THR A 13 -54.98 13.92 -14.27
N ARG A 14 -54.27 14.28 -15.34
CA ARG A 14 -52.91 13.74 -15.61
C ARG A 14 -51.80 14.49 -14.85
N ILE A 15 -51.99 15.78 -14.54
CA ILE A 15 -50.98 16.59 -13.83
C ILE A 15 -50.99 16.28 -12.33
N VAL A 16 -52.16 15.99 -11.75
CA VAL A 16 -52.28 15.68 -10.31
C VAL A 16 -51.67 14.31 -9.96
N ASN A 17 -51.76 13.31 -10.84
CA ASN A 17 -51.11 12.01 -10.63
C ASN A 17 -49.58 12.03 -10.81
N LEU A 18 -49.05 12.89 -11.69
CA LEU A 18 -47.59 13.08 -11.81
C LEU A 18 -47.00 13.82 -10.60
N PHE A 19 -47.72 14.80 -10.04
CA PHE A 19 -47.30 15.48 -8.80
C PHE A 19 -47.32 14.55 -7.59
N PHE A 20 -48.30 13.65 -7.48
CA PHE A 20 -48.40 12.70 -6.37
C PHE A 20 -47.33 11.58 -6.44
N VAL A 21 -46.98 11.13 -7.64
CA VAL A 21 -45.87 10.17 -7.85
C VAL A 21 -44.51 10.84 -7.62
N PHE A 22 -44.34 12.13 -7.94
CA PHE A 22 -43.11 12.88 -7.64
C PHE A 22 -42.91 13.14 -6.13
N PHE A 23 -44.00 13.34 -5.38
CA PHE A 23 -43.94 13.51 -3.91
C PHE A 23 -43.63 12.20 -3.16
N LEU A 24 -44.04 11.05 -3.67
CA LEU A 24 -43.69 9.74 -3.10
C LEU A 24 -42.20 9.38 -3.32
N PHE A 25 -41.58 9.85 -4.42
CA PHE A 25 -40.14 9.67 -4.65
C PHE A 25 -39.25 10.57 -3.77
N LEU A 26 -39.74 11.75 -3.36
CA LEU A 26 -39.00 12.64 -2.45
C LEU A 26 -38.96 12.13 -1.01
N TRP A 27 -39.89 11.26 -0.60
CA TRP A 27 -39.90 10.64 0.73
C TRP A 27 -38.98 9.41 0.86
N PHE A 28 -38.44 8.91 -0.25
CA PHE A 28 -37.44 7.83 -0.28
C PHE A 28 -36.05 8.31 -0.70
N ILE A 29 -35.78 9.62 -0.66
CA ILE A 29 -34.39 10.06 -0.54
C ILE A 29 -33.98 9.68 0.88
N GLN A 30 -33.41 8.48 1.04
CA GLN A 30 -32.57 8.19 2.19
C GLN A 30 -31.55 9.33 2.25
N THR A 31 -31.72 10.25 3.19
CA THR A 31 -30.65 11.15 3.56
C THR A 31 -29.54 10.24 4.02
N THR A 32 -28.53 10.03 3.17
CA THR A 32 -27.35 9.25 3.50
C THR A 32 -26.85 9.76 4.84
N GLN A 33 -26.93 8.90 5.86
CA GLN A 33 -26.49 9.25 7.19
C GLN A 33 -25.03 9.69 7.08
N ALA A 34 -24.70 10.85 7.66
CA ALA A 34 -23.37 11.42 7.52
C ALA A 34 -22.32 10.46 8.09
N GLN A 35 -21.24 10.26 7.35
CA GLN A 35 -20.09 9.50 7.83
C GLN A 35 -19.56 10.12 9.13
N GLU A 36 -19.47 9.33 10.19
CA GLU A 36 -18.92 9.81 11.46
C GLU A 36 -17.41 9.92 11.36
N ASN A 37 -16.90 11.13 11.57
CA ASN A 37 -15.46 11.38 11.64
C ASN A 37 -14.86 10.73 12.90
N VAL A 38 -13.59 10.33 12.81
CA VAL A 38 -12.86 9.80 13.97
C VAL A 38 -12.20 10.96 14.72
N ILE A 39 -12.45 11.07 16.02
CA ILE A 39 -12.11 12.26 16.82
C ILE A 39 -11.31 11.89 18.07
N TRP A 40 -10.23 12.64 18.30
CA TRP A 40 -9.44 12.65 19.52
C TRP A 40 -9.72 13.97 20.24
N ASN A 41 -10.23 13.88 21.47
CA ASN A 41 -10.46 15.02 22.35
C ASN A 41 -9.33 15.19 23.39
N SER A 42 -8.30 14.35 23.30
CA SER A 42 -7.07 14.43 24.10
C SER A 42 -5.86 14.19 23.20
N GLN A 43 -4.74 14.81 23.54
CA GLN A 43 -3.47 14.54 22.89
C GLN A 43 -3.10 13.05 23.05
N SER A 44 -2.41 12.52 22.06
CA SER A 44 -1.92 11.15 22.05
C SER A 44 -0.79 10.96 23.06
N HIS A 45 -0.68 9.75 23.61
CA HIS A 45 0.43 9.36 24.47
C HIS A 45 1.73 9.12 23.69
N ASN A 46 1.62 8.62 22.46
CA ASN A 46 2.72 8.31 21.55
C ASN A 46 2.16 7.97 20.14
N SER A 47 3.02 7.48 19.25
CA SER A 47 2.67 7.14 17.87
C SER A 47 1.66 5.99 17.69
N SER A 48 1.41 5.11 18.68
CA SER A 48 0.41 4.04 18.52
C SER A 48 -1.03 4.56 18.50
N GLU A 49 -1.24 5.80 18.95
CA GLU A 49 -2.52 6.50 18.92
C GLU A 49 -2.61 7.48 17.74
N SER A 50 -1.77 7.30 16.73
CA SER A 50 -1.76 8.13 15.54
C SER A 50 -2.98 7.90 14.65
N MET A 51 -3.48 8.99 14.11
CA MET A 51 -4.56 9.01 13.13
C MET A 51 -3.99 8.76 11.73
N PRO A 52 -4.56 7.82 10.95
CA PRO A 52 -4.15 7.64 9.56
C PRO A 52 -4.66 8.81 8.72
N VAL A 53 -3.78 9.44 7.95
CA VAL A 53 -4.13 10.47 6.96
C VAL A 53 -3.39 10.15 5.66
N GLY A 54 -4.01 10.25 4.49
CA GLY A 54 -3.32 9.89 3.26
C GLY A 54 -4.08 10.18 1.98
N GLY A 55 -3.50 9.76 0.86
CA GLY A 55 -4.04 9.91 -0.49
C GLY A 55 -3.02 9.52 -1.57
N GLY A 56 -3.50 8.99 -2.71
CA GLY A 56 -2.68 8.60 -3.86
C GLY A 56 -1.82 7.37 -3.59
N ASP A 57 -0.75 7.54 -2.82
CA ASP A 57 0.09 6.44 -2.37
C ASP A 57 0.91 6.80 -1.14
N ILE A 58 0.49 7.85 -0.43
CA ILE A 58 1.17 8.43 0.72
C ILE A 58 0.28 8.26 1.94
N GLY A 59 0.87 7.74 3.00
CA GLY A 59 0.23 7.54 4.29
C GLY A 59 1.00 8.24 5.39
N LEU A 60 0.27 8.88 6.28
CA LEU A 60 0.76 9.64 7.42
C LEU A 60 0.19 9.05 8.70
N ASN A 61 1.06 8.75 9.65
CA ASN A 61 0.66 8.57 11.04
C ASN A 61 0.67 9.96 11.69
N LEU A 62 -0.47 10.62 11.87
CA LEU A 62 -0.57 11.97 12.44
C LEU A 62 -1.00 11.94 13.90
N TRP A 63 -0.23 12.58 14.79
CA TRP A 63 -0.62 12.71 16.20
C TRP A 63 -0.15 14.02 16.82
N VAL A 64 -0.77 14.40 17.93
CA VAL A 64 -0.31 15.50 18.78
C VAL A 64 0.13 14.93 20.11
N GLU A 65 1.35 15.23 20.53
CA GLU A 65 1.91 14.78 21.79
C GLU A 65 2.63 15.96 22.46
N LYS A 66 2.30 16.22 23.74
CA LYS A 66 2.96 17.23 24.58
C LYS A 66 3.07 18.61 23.91
N GLY A 67 2.02 19.04 23.22
CA GLY A 67 1.93 20.34 22.57
C GLY A 67 2.58 20.43 21.18
N GLU A 68 3.14 19.34 20.66
CA GLU A 68 3.81 19.28 19.37
C GLU A 68 3.03 18.35 18.42
N VAL A 69 3.03 18.69 17.13
CA VAL A 69 2.37 17.87 16.09
C VAL A 69 3.43 17.02 15.40
N TYR A 70 3.14 15.74 15.23
CA TYR A 70 4.04 14.78 14.62
C TYR A 70 3.35 14.07 13.46
N LEU A 71 4.11 13.81 12.39
CA LEU A 71 3.68 12.89 11.35
C LEU A 71 4.82 12.03 10.81
N TYR A 72 4.66 10.70 10.83
CA TYR A 72 5.52 9.83 10.03
C TYR A 72 5.11 9.88 8.56
N LEU A 73 6.09 9.84 7.66
CA LEU A 73 5.87 9.85 6.23
C LEU A 73 6.08 8.44 5.67
N SER A 74 5.08 7.87 5.01
CA SER A 74 5.20 6.60 4.28
C SER A 74 4.74 6.80 2.84
N ARG A 75 5.36 6.10 1.89
CA ARG A 75 4.90 6.06 0.50
C ARG A 75 5.09 4.67 -0.08
N SER A 76 4.24 4.25 -1.01
CA SER A 76 4.46 3.01 -1.75
C SER A 76 5.81 3.05 -2.51
N GLY A 77 6.51 1.91 -2.58
CA GLY A 77 7.71 1.77 -3.43
C GLY A 77 9.04 2.28 -2.88
N THR A 78 9.14 2.66 -1.61
CA THR A 78 10.38 3.15 -0.97
C THR A 78 11.24 2.00 -0.42
N PHE A 79 11.72 1.12 -1.32
CA PHE A 79 12.47 -0.08 -0.94
C PHE A 79 14.00 0.14 -0.89
N ASP A 80 14.66 -0.15 0.23
CA ASP A 80 16.12 -0.08 0.37
C ASP A 80 16.86 -1.24 -0.33
N GLU A 81 18.20 -1.28 -0.27
CA GLU A 81 18.98 -2.33 -0.91
C GLU A 81 18.77 -3.72 -0.30
N ASN A 82 18.23 -3.80 0.91
CA ASN A 82 17.87 -5.05 1.59
C ASN A 82 16.40 -5.41 1.36
N ASN A 83 15.69 -4.64 0.54
CA ASN A 83 14.27 -4.74 0.25
C ASN A 83 13.34 -4.41 1.44
N THR A 84 13.80 -3.58 2.36
CA THR A 84 12.97 -2.99 3.43
C THR A 84 12.10 -1.88 2.86
N LEU A 85 10.82 -1.84 3.18
CA LEU A 85 9.94 -0.70 2.85
C LEU A 85 10.14 0.39 3.91
N LEU A 86 10.95 1.39 3.60
CA LEU A 86 11.33 2.44 4.54
C LEU A 86 10.26 3.53 4.63
N LYS A 87 10.07 4.08 5.83
CA LYS A 87 9.44 5.39 6.00
C LYS A 87 10.36 6.47 5.46
N LEU A 88 9.80 7.60 5.07
CA LEU A 88 10.52 8.76 4.53
C LEU A 88 11.00 9.73 5.62
N GLY A 89 10.79 9.41 6.91
CA GLY A 89 11.16 10.25 8.05
C GLY A 89 9.95 10.68 8.88
N ARG A 90 10.17 11.62 9.80
CA ARG A 90 9.13 12.23 10.63
C ARG A 90 9.18 13.75 10.50
N ILE A 91 8.01 14.38 10.45
CA ILE A 91 7.89 15.83 10.58
C ILE A 91 7.41 16.15 12.00
N LYS A 92 7.99 17.18 12.61
CA LYS A 92 7.55 17.76 13.88
C LYS A 92 7.24 19.24 13.69
N LEU A 93 6.06 19.68 14.13
CA LEU A 93 5.69 21.10 14.21
C LEU A 93 5.72 21.57 15.66
N LYS A 94 6.35 22.73 15.86
CA LYS A 94 6.42 23.42 17.15
C LYS A 94 6.04 24.89 16.98
N PHE A 95 5.36 25.44 17.97
CA PHE A 95 4.86 26.81 17.96
C PHE A 95 5.46 27.61 19.13
N SER A 96 5.54 28.94 18.99
CA SER A 96 6.07 29.83 20.05
C SER A 96 5.32 29.77 21.38
N SER A 97 4.06 29.35 21.35
CA SER A 97 3.24 29.03 22.53
C SER A 97 2.52 27.71 22.26
N ASN A 98 2.30 26.91 23.29
CA ASN A 98 1.58 25.63 23.15
C ASN A 98 0.08 25.91 22.94
N PRO A 99 -0.47 25.67 21.74
CA PRO A 99 -1.86 26.02 21.46
C PRO A 99 -2.84 24.92 21.92
N PHE A 100 -2.32 23.79 22.40
CA PHE A 100 -3.08 22.59 22.77
C PHE A 100 -3.18 22.38 24.28
N GLU A 101 -2.73 23.35 25.08
CA GLU A 101 -2.99 23.40 26.52
C GLU A 101 -4.46 23.74 26.80
N GLY A 102 -5.09 22.98 27.70
CA GLY A 102 -6.48 23.21 28.14
C GLY A 102 -7.49 22.22 27.55
N LYS A 103 -8.78 22.60 27.59
CA LYS A 103 -9.93 21.73 27.24
C LYS A 103 -10.41 21.85 25.78
N THR A 104 -9.67 22.55 24.93
CA THR A 104 -10.10 22.93 23.56
C THR A 104 -9.49 22.05 22.47
N PHE A 105 -8.62 21.10 22.84
CA PHE A 105 -7.98 20.22 21.87
C PHE A 105 -9.00 19.33 21.16
N LYS A 106 -8.96 19.33 19.82
CA LYS A 106 -9.69 18.39 18.97
C LYS A 106 -8.85 18.03 17.75
N GLN A 107 -8.54 16.75 17.56
CA GLN A 107 -7.97 16.23 16.33
C GLN A 107 -9.01 15.34 15.65
N GLU A 108 -9.35 15.62 14.39
CA GLU A 108 -10.47 15.01 13.67
C GLU A 108 -10.03 14.51 12.29
N LEU A 109 -10.32 13.25 11.98
CA LEU A 109 -10.19 12.70 10.63
C LEU A 109 -11.49 12.95 9.87
N VAL A 110 -11.46 13.90 8.95
CA VAL A 110 -12.60 14.20 8.06
C VAL A 110 -12.61 13.18 6.93
N LEU A 111 -13.23 12.03 7.17
CA LEU A 111 -13.19 10.87 6.27
C LEU A 111 -13.73 11.20 4.87
N LYS A 112 -14.86 11.91 4.83
CA LYS A 112 -15.57 12.27 3.59
C LYS A 112 -14.70 13.04 2.59
N ASP A 113 -13.86 13.94 3.11
CA ASP A 113 -13.04 14.86 2.32
C ASP A 113 -11.55 14.49 2.33
N GLY A 114 -11.17 13.49 3.12
CA GLY A 114 -9.84 12.91 3.21
C GLY A 114 -8.76 13.86 3.70
N TYR A 115 -9.00 14.50 4.85
CA TYR A 115 -7.99 15.29 5.55
C TYR A 115 -8.14 15.18 7.07
N ALA A 116 -7.11 15.58 7.81
CA ALA A 116 -7.21 15.76 9.24
C ALA A 116 -7.24 17.24 9.63
N GLN A 117 -8.02 17.55 10.67
CA GLN A 117 -8.15 18.87 11.26
C GLN A 117 -7.74 18.82 12.73
N ILE A 118 -6.70 19.56 13.09
CA ILE A 118 -6.30 19.75 14.48
C ILE A 118 -6.73 21.16 14.90
N ASN A 119 -7.46 21.27 16.00
CA ASN A 119 -7.87 22.52 16.61
C ASN A 119 -7.29 22.60 18.02
N GLY A 120 -6.77 23.77 18.36
CA GLY A 120 -6.44 24.18 19.72
C GLY A 120 -7.14 25.50 20.05
N SER A 121 -6.77 26.13 21.16
CA SER A 121 -7.44 27.36 21.64
C SER A 121 -7.46 28.49 20.61
N ASN A 122 -6.36 28.64 19.88
CA ASN A 122 -6.09 29.78 18.99
C ASN A 122 -5.50 29.36 17.64
N ILE A 123 -5.52 28.06 17.34
CA ILE A 123 -4.88 27.49 16.16
C ILE A 123 -5.78 26.47 15.49
N GLN A 124 -5.68 26.42 14.17
CA GLN A 124 -6.28 25.42 13.32
C GLN A 124 -5.21 24.92 12.34
N ILE A 125 -4.99 23.61 12.28
CA ILE A 125 -4.02 22.98 11.39
C ILE A 125 -4.74 21.96 10.53
N LYS A 126 -4.80 22.20 9.22
CA LYS A 126 -5.30 21.22 8.26
C LYS A 126 -4.12 20.44 7.68
N VAL A 127 -4.21 19.11 7.74
CA VAL A 127 -3.22 18.18 7.17
C VAL A 127 -3.90 17.36 6.09
N TRP A 128 -3.40 17.43 4.86
CA TRP A 128 -3.95 16.66 3.75
C TRP A 128 -2.87 16.24 2.76
N VAL A 129 -3.19 15.20 1.99
CA VAL A 129 -2.35 14.63 0.95
C VAL A 129 -3.06 14.77 -0.38
N ASP A 130 -2.36 15.25 -1.39
CA ASP A 130 -2.90 15.30 -2.75
C ASP A 130 -3.02 13.87 -3.31
N VAL A 131 -4.21 13.52 -3.80
CA VAL A 131 -4.48 12.19 -4.35
C VAL A 131 -3.74 11.96 -5.67
N PHE A 132 -3.47 13.04 -6.41
CA PHE A 132 -2.95 12.96 -7.78
C PHE A 132 -1.49 13.39 -7.90
N ASN A 133 -0.95 14.07 -6.89
CA ASN A 133 0.44 14.52 -6.86
C ASN A 133 1.07 14.10 -5.52
N PRO A 134 2.34 13.71 -5.50
CA PRO A 134 2.99 13.20 -4.29
C PRO A 134 3.38 14.32 -3.32
N VAL A 135 2.37 15.04 -2.80
CA VAL A 135 2.53 16.26 -2.02
C VAL A 135 1.66 16.22 -0.77
N ILE A 136 2.28 16.53 0.37
CA ILE A 136 1.63 16.69 1.66
C ILE A 136 1.58 18.19 1.99
N TYR A 137 0.43 18.64 2.51
CA TYR A 137 0.19 20.03 2.88
C TYR A 137 -0.14 20.12 4.37
N LEU A 138 0.52 21.05 5.05
CA LEU A 138 0.24 21.45 6.43
C LEU A 138 -0.12 22.94 6.41
N ASP A 139 -1.41 23.23 6.55
CA ASP A 139 -1.95 24.58 6.53
C ASP A 139 -2.28 25.02 7.95
N ILE A 140 -1.46 25.91 8.50
CA ILE A 140 -1.61 26.46 9.85
C ILE A 140 -2.29 27.84 9.77
N LYS A 141 -3.36 28.01 10.54
CA LYS A 141 -4.04 29.29 10.77
C LYS A 141 -4.13 29.56 12.25
N SER A 142 -3.84 30.78 12.67
CA SER A 142 -3.96 31.23 14.06
C SER A 142 -4.61 32.61 14.11
N ASN A 143 -5.36 32.87 15.17
CA ASN A 143 -5.87 34.21 15.47
C ASN A 143 -4.77 35.16 16.00
N GLN A 144 -3.63 34.61 16.44
CA GLN A 144 -2.48 35.34 16.94
C GLN A 144 -1.28 35.19 16.00
N LYS A 145 -0.35 36.13 16.05
CA LYS A 145 0.92 36.00 15.34
C LYS A 145 1.81 35.03 16.11
N ILE A 146 2.07 33.85 15.53
CA ILE A 146 2.90 32.80 16.13
C ILE A 146 4.13 32.55 15.27
N THR A 147 5.22 32.13 15.93
CA THR A 147 6.36 31.57 15.22
C THR A 147 6.12 30.08 15.03
N THR A 148 6.32 29.59 13.81
CA THR A 148 6.22 28.16 13.49
C THR A 148 7.62 27.62 13.19
N GLU A 149 7.95 26.52 13.83
CA GLU A 149 9.10 25.68 13.52
C GLU A 149 8.61 24.36 12.95
N ALA A 150 9.24 23.91 11.86
CA ALA A 150 8.99 22.61 11.25
C ALA A 150 10.31 21.87 11.08
N SER A 151 10.37 20.69 11.65
CA SER A 151 11.58 19.88 11.73
C SER A 151 11.37 18.60 10.95
N TYR A 152 12.26 18.35 9.98
CA TYR A 152 12.39 17.02 9.38
C TYR A 152 13.35 16.20 10.24
N GLU A 153 12.89 15.06 10.74
CA GLU A 153 13.61 14.18 11.65
C GLU A 153 13.85 12.83 10.95
N SER A 154 15.10 12.37 10.96
CA SER A 154 15.46 11.05 10.44
C SER A 154 16.34 10.32 11.45
N TRP A 155 16.09 9.02 11.61
CA TRP A 155 16.93 8.08 12.37
C TRP A 155 18.02 7.45 11.50
N ARG A 156 18.01 7.72 10.19
CA ARG A 156 19.01 7.31 9.21
C ARG A 156 19.97 8.46 8.86
N TYR A 157 20.38 9.24 9.87
CA TYR A 157 21.46 10.23 9.72
C TYR A 157 22.85 9.59 9.71
N GLU A 158 22.92 8.33 10.12
CA GLU A 158 24.08 7.45 10.06
C GLU A 158 23.61 6.04 9.66
N ASP A 159 24.56 5.22 9.23
CA ASP A 159 24.27 3.86 8.85
C ASP A 159 23.82 3.03 10.06
N ARG A 160 22.81 2.18 9.88
CA ARG A 160 22.25 1.35 10.96
C ARG A 160 22.44 -0.12 10.67
N ILE A 161 23.06 -0.85 11.61
CA ILE A 161 23.19 -2.31 11.52
C ILE A 161 21.90 -2.95 12.03
N THR A 162 21.27 -3.79 11.22
CA THR A 162 20.08 -4.55 11.61
C THR A 162 20.48 -5.95 12.09
N LYS A 163 19.94 -6.40 13.23
CA LYS A 163 20.33 -7.68 13.85
C LYS A 163 19.14 -8.52 14.30
N GLY A 164 19.34 -9.84 14.30
CA GLY A 164 18.36 -10.79 14.81
C GLY A 164 16.98 -10.60 14.17
N LYS A 165 15.94 -10.52 14.99
CA LYS A 165 14.54 -10.37 14.54
C LYS A 165 14.26 -9.05 13.81
N GLU A 166 15.09 -8.02 13.96
CA GLU A 166 14.93 -6.77 13.20
C GLU A 166 14.99 -7.02 11.69
N ASN A 167 15.79 -8.01 11.25
CA ASN A 167 15.90 -8.39 9.85
C ASN A 167 14.60 -8.97 9.26
N ASN A 168 13.58 -9.28 10.07
CA ASN A 168 12.27 -9.64 9.55
C ASN A 168 11.60 -8.50 8.75
N GLN A 169 12.13 -7.28 8.79
CA GLN A 169 11.70 -6.17 7.92
C GLN A 169 12.26 -6.24 6.50
N ASN A 170 13.32 -7.02 6.29
CA ASN A 170 14.07 -7.09 5.04
C ASN A 170 14.11 -8.54 4.50
N SER A 171 14.69 -8.73 3.31
CA SER A 171 14.72 -10.04 2.65
C SER A 171 15.55 -11.11 3.38
N TYR A 172 16.46 -10.72 4.28
CA TYR A 172 17.36 -11.67 4.95
C TYR A 172 16.70 -12.40 6.12
N LYS A 173 15.67 -11.84 6.77
CA LYS A 173 14.98 -12.44 7.92
C LYS A 173 15.95 -13.07 8.94
N TRP A 174 15.84 -14.36 9.20
CA TRP A 174 16.71 -15.10 10.12
C TRP A 174 18.07 -15.53 9.52
N ALA A 175 18.34 -15.27 8.25
CA ALA A 175 19.50 -15.80 7.53
C ALA A 175 20.35 -14.71 6.82
N PRO A 176 20.89 -13.73 7.57
CA PRO A 176 21.77 -12.70 7.01
C PRO A 176 23.05 -13.29 6.42
N GLN A 177 23.48 -12.74 5.28
CA GLN A 177 24.73 -13.13 4.58
C GLN A 177 25.88 -12.17 4.94
N GLY A 178 26.13 -12.01 6.24
CA GLY A 178 27.08 -11.05 6.80
C GLY A 178 26.40 -9.90 7.54
N ILE A 179 27.08 -8.76 7.64
CA ILE A 179 26.53 -7.57 8.30
C ILE A 179 25.49 -6.94 7.37
N VAL A 180 24.23 -6.96 7.82
CA VAL A 180 23.13 -6.26 7.15
C VAL A 180 23.05 -4.84 7.70
N LYS A 181 22.91 -3.88 6.80
CA LYS A 181 22.95 -2.46 7.13
C LYS A 181 21.91 -1.71 6.31
N THR A 182 21.08 -0.90 6.96
CA THR A 182 20.31 0.15 6.30
C THR A 182 21.23 1.37 6.15
N ALA A 183 21.44 1.81 4.92
CA ALA A 183 22.31 2.94 4.65
C ALA A 183 21.71 4.26 5.16
N LYS A 184 22.57 5.20 5.55
CA LYS A 184 22.14 6.57 5.87
C LYS A 184 21.46 7.24 4.66
N ASP A 185 20.57 8.18 4.96
CA ASP A 185 20.00 9.09 3.98
C ASP A 185 20.94 10.29 3.77
N GLU A 186 20.85 10.94 2.61
CA GLU A 186 21.48 12.23 2.34
C GLU A 186 20.47 13.35 2.61
N ILE A 187 20.80 14.21 3.57
CA ILE A 187 19.87 15.23 4.09
C ILE A 187 20.62 16.56 4.26
N ALA A 188 20.12 17.62 3.60
CA ALA A 188 20.76 18.93 3.63
C ALA A 188 19.76 20.08 3.47
N PHE A 189 20.16 21.26 3.92
CA PHE A 189 19.51 22.50 3.52
C PHE A 189 19.96 22.87 2.11
N LYS A 190 18.99 23.05 1.21
CA LYS A 190 19.21 23.67 -0.10
C LYS A 190 18.41 24.96 -0.15
N ASN A 191 19.10 26.09 0.03
CA ASN A 191 18.46 27.38 0.28
C ASN A 191 17.55 27.30 1.53
N ASN A 192 16.26 27.60 1.39
CA ASN A 192 15.26 27.58 2.46
C ASN A 192 14.45 26.27 2.52
N VAL A 193 14.99 25.19 1.96
CA VAL A 193 14.34 23.89 1.81
C VAL A 193 15.19 22.82 2.49
N VAL A 194 14.56 21.88 3.20
CA VAL A 194 15.22 20.64 3.61
C VAL A 194 15.00 19.61 2.51
N GLN A 195 16.06 19.20 1.81
CA GLN A 195 16.03 18.10 0.85
C GLN A 195 16.57 16.84 1.54
N PHE A 196 15.89 15.71 1.33
CA PHE A 196 16.25 14.41 1.90
C PHE A 196 16.04 13.30 0.87
N TYR A 197 16.96 12.34 0.79
CA TYR A 197 16.76 11.15 -0.05
C TYR A 197 17.63 9.97 0.39
N HIS A 198 17.16 8.79 0.03
CA HIS A 198 17.89 7.55 0.04
C HIS A 198 18.24 7.17 -1.40
N GLN A 199 19.45 6.66 -1.62
CA GLN A 199 19.85 6.12 -2.92
C GLN A 199 20.37 4.70 -2.74
N ASN A 200 19.66 3.75 -3.34
CA ASN A 200 20.10 2.38 -3.39
C ASN A 200 21.40 2.25 -4.19
N LYS A 201 22.32 1.45 -3.67
CA LYS A 201 23.54 1.06 -4.38
C LYS A 201 23.24 0.18 -5.59
N ALA A 202 24.27 0.01 -6.44
CA ALA A 202 24.19 -0.84 -7.63
C ALA A 202 24.03 -2.34 -7.29
N LYS A 203 24.58 -2.79 -6.16
CA LYS A 203 24.43 -4.15 -5.63
C LYS A 203 23.45 -4.13 -4.47
N THR A 204 22.47 -5.01 -4.52
CA THR A 204 21.33 -5.11 -3.61
C THR A 204 21.06 -6.58 -3.29
N VAL A 205 20.06 -6.87 -2.45
CA VAL A 205 19.64 -8.25 -2.16
C VAL A 205 19.15 -8.99 -3.40
N PHE A 206 18.70 -8.29 -4.46
CA PHE A 206 18.43 -8.91 -5.75
C PHE A 206 19.64 -9.70 -6.27
N ASP A 207 20.84 -9.13 -6.21
CA ASP A 207 22.07 -9.76 -6.69
C ASP A 207 22.40 -11.02 -5.88
N VAL A 208 22.14 -10.97 -4.58
CA VAL A 208 22.32 -12.10 -3.65
C VAL A 208 21.32 -13.22 -3.97
N THR A 209 20.05 -12.87 -4.18
CA THR A 209 18.99 -13.83 -4.50
C THR A 209 19.21 -14.49 -5.86
N VAL A 210 19.55 -13.72 -6.89
CA VAL A 210 19.87 -14.25 -8.24
C VAL A 210 21.01 -15.27 -8.17
N LYS A 211 22.05 -14.98 -7.39
CA LYS A 211 23.17 -15.90 -7.18
C LYS A 211 22.75 -17.16 -6.44
N GLN A 212 22.06 -17.02 -5.31
CA GLN A 212 21.61 -18.15 -4.50
C GLN A 212 20.74 -19.13 -5.32
N GLN A 213 19.88 -18.59 -6.18
CA GLN A 213 18.92 -19.35 -6.96
C GLN A 213 19.48 -19.85 -8.30
N GLY A 214 20.76 -19.60 -8.60
CA GLY A 214 21.43 -20.14 -9.79
C GLY A 214 21.03 -19.46 -11.10
N LEU A 215 20.74 -18.16 -11.06
CA LEU A 215 20.29 -17.37 -12.22
C LEU A 215 21.33 -16.32 -12.67
N GLU A 216 22.59 -16.43 -12.25
CA GLU A 216 23.64 -15.44 -12.55
C GLU A 216 23.84 -15.23 -14.06
N ASP A 217 23.75 -16.31 -14.84
CA ASP A 217 23.89 -16.32 -16.31
C ASP A 217 22.67 -15.73 -17.06
N ARG A 218 21.59 -15.39 -16.34
CA ARG A 218 20.38 -14.73 -16.87
C ARG A 218 20.11 -13.38 -16.21
N LYS A 219 20.99 -12.93 -15.30
CA LYS A 219 20.78 -11.74 -14.48
C LYS A 219 20.43 -10.46 -15.25
N ALA A 220 20.98 -10.29 -16.45
CA ALA A 220 20.75 -9.12 -17.29
C ALA A 220 19.31 -9.05 -17.85
N GLU A 221 18.63 -10.19 -17.95
CA GLU A 221 17.24 -10.29 -18.44
C GLU A 221 16.21 -10.08 -17.33
N LEU A 222 16.64 -10.18 -16.07
CA LEU A 222 15.77 -10.12 -14.91
C LEU A 222 15.45 -8.67 -14.53
N PHE A 223 14.16 -8.38 -14.36
CA PHE A 223 13.68 -7.12 -13.81
C PHE A 223 14.21 -6.91 -12.39
N ASN A 224 14.90 -5.79 -12.17
CA ASN A 224 15.43 -5.37 -10.88
C ASN A 224 14.87 -3.99 -10.49
N PRO A 225 13.95 -3.91 -9.53
CA PRO A 225 13.38 -2.64 -9.08
C PRO A 225 14.27 -1.89 -8.08
N LEU A 226 15.24 -2.55 -7.46
CA LEU A 226 16.04 -1.99 -6.36
C LEU A 226 17.27 -1.23 -6.83
N LYS A 227 17.92 -1.71 -7.90
CA LYS A 227 19.17 -1.12 -8.40
C LYS A 227 18.98 0.36 -8.73
N ASN A 228 19.80 1.21 -8.09
CA ASN A 228 19.82 2.66 -8.28
C ASN A 228 18.45 3.34 -8.06
N LEU A 229 17.57 2.73 -7.27
CA LEU A 229 16.33 3.39 -6.85
C LEU A 229 16.69 4.57 -5.93
N VAL A 230 16.10 5.73 -6.20
CA VAL A 230 16.22 6.93 -5.38
C VAL A 230 14.83 7.30 -4.90
N PHE A 231 14.67 7.49 -3.59
CA PHE A 231 13.42 7.94 -3.00
C PHE A 231 13.66 8.94 -1.88
N GLY A 232 12.76 9.91 -1.77
CA GLY A 232 12.93 11.02 -0.83
C GLY A 232 12.00 12.16 -1.16
N GLY A 233 12.40 13.36 -0.78
CA GLY A 233 11.62 14.55 -1.04
C GLY A 233 12.26 15.83 -0.56
N SER A 234 11.41 16.84 -0.42
CA SER A 234 11.78 18.14 0.12
C SER A 234 10.67 18.73 0.98
N MET A 235 11.03 19.27 2.14
CA MET A 235 10.15 20.07 2.98
C MET A 235 10.50 21.56 2.84
N GLN A 236 9.48 22.37 2.57
CA GLN A 236 9.59 23.82 2.50
C GLN A 236 8.38 24.49 3.15
N GLY A 237 8.53 25.76 3.56
CA GLY A 237 7.40 26.55 4.02
C GLY A 237 7.50 28.00 3.59
N LYS A 238 6.34 28.63 3.38
CA LYS A 238 6.26 30.03 2.96
C LYS A 238 6.96 30.93 3.97
N ASN A 239 7.93 31.74 3.54
CA ASN A 239 8.73 32.62 4.41
C ASN A 239 9.44 31.91 5.59
N MET A 240 9.79 30.63 5.44
CA MET A 240 10.62 29.93 6.43
C MET A 240 12.10 29.94 6.01
N ILE A 241 12.99 29.88 6.99
CA ILE A 241 14.45 29.86 6.82
C ILE A 241 15.07 28.73 7.64
N PRO A 242 16.26 28.22 7.29
CA PRO A 242 16.98 27.25 8.10
C PRO A 242 17.21 27.75 9.54
N ALA A 243 16.97 26.87 10.50
CA ALA A 243 17.09 27.12 11.93
C ALA A 243 18.01 26.10 12.64
N GLY A 244 18.91 25.50 11.86
CA GLY A 244 19.94 24.57 12.34
C GLY A 244 19.45 23.13 12.52
N ASN A 245 20.31 22.36 13.18
CA ASN A 245 20.12 20.94 13.43
C ASN A 245 20.10 20.66 14.93
N GLU A 246 19.45 19.58 15.31
CA GLU A 246 19.40 19.12 16.69
C GLU A 246 19.31 17.60 16.72
N ASP A 247 20.11 16.97 17.57
CA ASP A 247 20.05 15.54 17.85
C ASP A 247 19.01 15.28 18.94
N GLY A 248 18.32 14.16 18.87
CA GLY A 248 17.30 13.81 19.85
C GLY A 248 17.01 12.31 19.86
N THR A 249 16.15 11.91 20.79
CA THR A 249 15.65 10.55 20.87
C THR A 249 14.15 10.61 21.07
N TYR A 250 13.41 9.89 20.24
CA TYR A 250 11.99 9.64 20.47
C TYR A 250 11.83 8.18 20.83
N LEU A 251 11.22 7.93 21.99
CA LEU A 251 11.12 6.59 22.53
C LEU A 251 12.53 5.95 22.65
N ASN A 252 12.80 4.86 21.92
CA ASN A 252 14.09 4.18 21.86
C ASN A 252 14.91 4.53 20.61
N THR A 253 14.44 5.44 19.76
CA THR A 253 15.03 5.71 18.44
C THR A 253 15.75 7.06 18.43
N PRO A 254 17.10 7.06 18.37
CA PRO A 254 17.87 8.28 18.11
C PRO A 254 17.57 8.83 16.72
N PHE A 255 17.49 10.15 16.62
CA PHE A 255 17.27 10.87 15.37
C PHE A 255 18.08 12.16 15.33
N LYS A 256 18.25 12.70 14.13
CA LYS A 256 18.72 14.06 13.89
C LYS A 256 17.62 14.86 13.18
N SER A 257 17.52 16.13 13.52
CA SER A 257 16.55 17.06 12.95
C SER A 257 17.20 18.12 12.07
N TRP A 258 16.48 18.56 11.05
CA TRP A 258 16.78 19.70 10.19
C TRP A 258 15.60 20.67 10.25
N LYS A 259 15.82 21.83 10.86
CA LYS A 259 14.74 22.73 11.26
C LYS A 259 14.59 23.88 10.28
N LEU A 260 13.35 24.17 9.90
CA LEU A 260 12.94 25.43 9.30
C LEU A 260 12.14 26.24 10.32
N LYS A 261 12.31 27.56 10.32
CA LYS A 261 11.57 28.48 11.19
C LYS A 261 11.00 29.63 10.38
N SER A 262 9.77 30.03 10.67
CA SER A 262 9.16 31.23 10.08
C SER A 262 10.04 32.46 10.35
N LYS A 263 10.35 33.25 9.31
CA LYS A 263 11.22 34.45 9.41
C LYS A 263 10.66 35.50 10.38
N SER A 264 9.35 35.58 10.51
CA SER A 264 8.64 36.45 11.45
C SER A 264 7.35 35.78 11.92
N PRO A 265 6.84 36.09 13.13
CA PRO A 265 5.55 35.60 13.58
C PRO A 265 4.41 35.94 12.60
N SER A 266 3.54 34.97 12.31
CA SER A 266 2.46 35.09 11.33
C SER A 266 1.16 34.46 11.86
N GLN A 267 0.02 34.90 11.34
CA GLN A 267 -1.29 34.28 11.57
C GLN A 267 -1.57 33.11 10.61
N SER A 268 -0.74 32.94 9.58
CA SER A 268 -0.85 31.82 8.66
C SER A 268 0.54 31.33 8.23
N GLN A 269 0.70 30.02 8.20
CA GLN A 269 1.90 29.34 7.72
C GLN A 269 1.47 28.16 6.86
N GLU A 270 2.04 28.09 5.66
CA GLU A 270 1.86 26.96 4.73
C GLU A 270 3.18 26.20 4.64
N ILE A 271 3.12 24.88 4.81
CA ILE A 271 4.27 23.98 4.69
C ILE A 271 3.89 22.86 3.74
N THR A 272 4.83 22.54 2.85
CA THR A 272 4.65 21.55 1.80
C THR A 272 5.79 20.55 1.85
N ILE A 273 5.46 19.26 1.73
CA ILE A 273 6.42 18.19 1.56
C ILE A 273 6.14 17.53 0.21
N ALA A 274 7.05 17.68 -0.74
CA ALA A 274 7.00 17.03 -2.05
C ALA A 274 7.86 15.76 -2.02
N LEU A 275 7.37 14.66 -2.58
CA LEU A 275 8.04 13.37 -2.57
C LEU A 275 8.30 12.86 -4.00
N ASN A 276 9.43 12.20 -4.22
CA ASN A 276 9.75 11.54 -5.49
C ASN A 276 10.40 10.17 -5.26
N THR A 277 10.03 9.19 -6.08
CA THR A 277 10.61 7.85 -6.12
C THR A 277 10.84 7.48 -7.58
N SER A 278 12.10 7.33 -7.99
CA SER A 278 12.43 6.99 -9.37
C SER A 278 13.76 6.24 -9.47
N LYS A 279 13.98 5.59 -10.61
CA LYS A 279 15.26 4.98 -10.95
C LYS A 279 16.03 5.96 -11.84
N ALA A 280 16.76 6.86 -11.21
CA ALA A 280 17.49 7.92 -11.87
C ALA A 280 18.84 8.18 -11.17
N ASP A 281 19.76 8.84 -11.85
CA ASP A 281 20.84 9.51 -11.13
C ASP A 281 20.29 10.68 -10.30
N ILE A 282 21.11 11.20 -9.39
CA ILE A 282 20.69 12.23 -8.45
C ILE A 282 20.29 13.53 -9.15
N GLN A 283 20.94 13.90 -10.25
CA GLN A 283 20.62 15.15 -10.96
C GLN A 283 19.24 15.08 -11.59
N ASN A 284 18.93 13.96 -12.25
CA ASN A 284 17.63 13.71 -12.85
C ASN A 284 16.53 13.57 -11.77
N TRP A 285 16.81 12.84 -10.67
CA TRP A 285 15.87 12.74 -9.54
C TRP A 285 15.54 14.12 -8.93
N GLU A 286 16.53 15.01 -8.82
CA GLU A 286 16.33 16.38 -8.33
C GLU A 286 15.50 17.24 -9.30
N GLN A 287 15.67 17.04 -10.61
CA GLN A 287 14.85 17.72 -11.62
C GLN A 287 13.39 17.23 -11.55
N GLU A 288 13.18 15.93 -11.45
CA GLU A 288 11.86 15.34 -11.26
C GLU A 288 11.19 15.84 -9.98
N LEU A 289 11.92 15.90 -8.85
CA LEU A 289 11.41 16.43 -7.60
C LEU A 289 10.99 17.91 -7.73
N LYS A 290 11.78 18.74 -8.41
CA LYS A 290 11.42 20.14 -8.69
C LYS A 290 10.23 20.29 -9.63
N ALA A 291 9.99 19.30 -10.48
CA ALA A 291 8.86 19.26 -11.40
C ALA A 291 7.56 18.76 -10.75
N VAL A 292 7.60 18.23 -9.51
CA VAL A 292 6.41 17.83 -8.77
C VAL A 292 5.47 19.04 -8.64
N LYS A 293 4.25 18.88 -9.15
CA LYS A 293 3.25 19.93 -9.17
C LYS A 293 2.78 20.25 -7.75
N ILE A 294 3.12 21.44 -7.27
CA ILE A 294 2.59 21.99 -6.02
C ILE A 294 1.33 22.80 -6.34
N ASN A 295 0.19 22.31 -5.88
CA ASN A 295 -1.11 22.94 -6.05
C ASN A 295 -1.89 22.85 -4.73
N SER A 296 -1.98 23.96 -4.00
CA SER A 296 -2.70 24.03 -2.72
C SER A 296 -4.24 23.91 -2.85
N ASN A 297 -4.76 23.73 -4.07
CA ASN A 297 -6.19 23.52 -4.29
C ASN A 297 -6.59 22.05 -4.09
N GLN A 298 -7.20 21.76 -2.94
CA GLN A 298 -7.68 20.44 -2.54
C GLN A 298 -8.93 19.93 -3.31
N LYS A 299 -9.57 20.74 -4.17
CA LYS A 299 -10.87 20.41 -4.78
C LYS A 299 -10.89 19.06 -5.51
N SER A 300 -9.84 18.74 -6.26
CA SER A 300 -9.77 17.47 -7.00
C SER A 300 -9.65 16.27 -6.05
N SER A 301 -8.81 16.37 -5.01
CA SER A 301 -8.71 15.33 -3.97
C SER A 301 -10.02 15.13 -3.22
N ILE A 302 -10.69 16.22 -2.83
CA ILE A 302 -12.01 16.18 -2.16
C ILE A 302 -13.03 15.51 -3.08
N LYS A 303 -13.04 15.85 -4.37
CA LYS A 303 -13.93 15.19 -5.34
C LYS A 303 -13.66 13.70 -5.40
N TRP A 304 -12.40 13.29 -5.50
CA TRP A 304 -12.04 11.86 -5.54
C TRP A 304 -12.50 11.12 -4.28
N TRP A 305 -12.26 11.67 -3.09
CA TRP A 305 -12.72 11.08 -1.83
C TRP A 305 -14.25 10.96 -1.77
N ASN A 306 -14.97 12.02 -2.16
CA ASN A 306 -16.42 11.98 -2.20
C ASN A 306 -16.94 10.92 -3.18
N ASP A 307 -16.36 10.81 -4.38
CA ASP A 307 -16.71 9.78 -5.36
C ASP A 307 -16.39 8.38 -4.82
N TYR A 308 -15.26 8.19 -4.13
CA TYR A 308 -14.85 6.91 -3.52
C TYR A 308 -15.85 6.40 -2.48
N TRP A 309 -16.41 7.30 -1.67
CA TRP A 309 -17.45 6.97 -0.69
C TRP A 309 -18.82 6.66 -1.32
N GLN A 310 -19.09 7.15 -2.53
CA GLN A 310 -20.33 6.77 -3.24
C GLN A 310 -20.32 5.34 -3.75
N ARG A 311 -19.13 4.71 -3.90
CA ARG A 311 -19.01 3.36 -4.46
C ARG A 311 -19.49 2.27 -3.50
N SER A 312 -19.14 2.42 -2.22
CA SER A 312 -19.53 1.47 -1.18
C SER A 312 -19.47 2.11 0.20
N PHE A 313 -20.46 1.78 1.04
CA PHE A 313 -20.60 2.29 2.39
C PHE A 313 -21.32 1.26 3.27
N VAL A 314 -21.01 1.31 4.56
CA VAL A 314 -21.78 0.65 5.62
C VAL A 314 -22.07 1.73 6.66
N TYR A 315 -23.35 1.90 6.97
CA TYR A 315 -23.84 2.78 8.04
C TYR A 315 -24.75 1.95 8.93
N ILE A 316 -24.42 1.91 10.21
CA ILE A 316 -25.21 1.23 11.23
C ILE A 316 -25.53 2.27 12.30
N ASP A 317 -26.83 2.47 12.53
CA ASP A 317 -27.37 3.21 13.66
C ASP A 317 -28.18 2.23 14.50
N SER A 318 -27.55 1.72 15.54
CA SER A 318 -28.12 0.73 16.44
C SER A 318 -27.94 1.16 17.88
N LYS A 319 -28.83 0.67 18.76
CA LYS A 319 -28.58 0.74 20.20
C LYS A 319 -27.41 -0.15 20.64
N ASP A 320 -27.00 -1.11 19.81
CA ASP A 320 -25.83 -1.95 20.03
C ASP A 320 -24.56 -1.24 19.54
N GLU A 321 -23.71 -0.85 20.49
CA GLU A 321 -22.43 -0.20 20.22
C GLU A 321 -21.48 -1.08 19.38
N SER A 322 -21.56 -2.41 19.50
CA SER A 322 -20.71 -3.34 18.73
C SER A 322 -21.09 -3.32 17.25
N ALA A 323 -22.38 -3.18 16.96
CA ALA A 323 -22.87 -3.03 15.60
C ALA A 323 -22.38 -1.70 14.99
N ASN A 324 -22.47 -0.60 15.75
CA ASN A 324 -21.94 0.71 15.32
C ASN A 324 -20.42 0.66 15.13
N GLN A 325 -19.69 -0.04 16.01
CA GLN A 325 -18.24 -0.22 15.90
C GLN A 325 -17.86 -0.98 14.62
N SER A 326 -18.67 -1.95 14.19
CA SER A 326 -18.45 -2.66 12.92
C SER A 326 -18.51 -1.71 11.71
N SER A 327 -19.47 -0.78 11.72
CA SER A 327 -19.56 0.30 10.72
C SER A 327 -18.33 1.21 10.75
N LYS A 328 -17.87 1.61 11.94
CA LYS A 328 -16.68 2.46 12.13
C LYS A 328 -15.41 1.76 11.64
N ASN A 329 -15.25 0.47 11.94
CA ASN A 329 -14.13 -0.34 11.48
C ASN A 329 -14.12 -0.46 9.94
N TYR A 330 -15.28 -0.70 9.32
CA TYR A 330 -15.41 -0.74 7.87
C TYR A 330 -14.98 0.59 7.24
N GLN A 331 -15.50 1.71 7.76
CA GLN A 331 -15.18 3.04 7.26
C GLN A 331 -13.70 3.38 7.43
N LEU A 332 -13.11 3.13 8.61
CA LEU A 332 -11.70 3.40 8.85
C LEU A 332 -10.79 2.53 7.96
N PHE A 333 -11.07 1.23 7.84
CA PHE A 333 -10.30 0.35 6.98
C PHE A 333 -10.41 0.76 5.50
N ARG A 334 -11.63 1.06 5.03
CA ARG A 334 -11.86 1.58 3.66
C ARG A 334 -11.11 2.88 3.40
N TYR A 335 -11.06 3.80 4.37
CA TYR A 335 -10.27 5.02 4.27
C TYR A 335 -8.77 4.72 4.16
N MET A 336 -8.24 3.82 4.99
CA MET A 336 -6.83 3.41 4.94
C MET A 336 -6.46 2.75 3.61
N LEU A 337 -7.37 1.99 2.99
CA LEU A 337 -7.18 1.48 1.63
C LEU A 337 -7.12 2.62 0.61
N GLY A 338 -8.04 3.58 0.70
CA GLY A 338 -8.10 4.74 -0.20
C GLY A 338 -6.84 5.62 -0.14
N CYS A 339 -6.13 5.63 1.00
CA CYS A 339 -4.85 6.32 1.13
C CYS A 339 -3.74 5.73 0.22
N ASN A 340 -3.92 4.52 -0.30
CA ASN A 340 -3.01 3.88 -1.24
C ASN A 340 -3.61 3.74 -2.66
N ALA A 341 -4.71 4.45 -2.95
CA ALA A 341 -5.35 4.44 -4.25
C ALA A 341 -4.48 5.13 -5.29
N PHE A 342 -3.89 4.36 -6.21
CA PHE A 342 -2.87 4.74 -7.21
C PHE A 342 -1.41 4.47 -6.84
N GLY A 343 -1.14 3.70 -5.77
CA GLY A 343 0.19 3.18 -5.48
C GLY A 343 0.81 2.41 -6.64
N LYS A 344 2.12 2.56 -6.83
CA LYS A 344 2.87 1.74 -7.82
C LYS A 344 2.98 0.28 -7.36
N TYR A 345 2.94 0.06 -6.05
CA TYR A 345 3.04 -1.25 -5.43
C TYR A 345 1.78 -1.62 -4.66
N PRO A 346 1.51 -2.93 -4.47
CA PRO A 346 0.34 -3.38 -3.74
C PRO A 346 0.29 -2.84 -2.31
N THR A 347 -0.92 -2.51 -1.83
CA THR A 347 -1.18 -2.29 -0.41
C THR A 347 -0.68 -3.49 0.40
N LYS A 348 0.13 -3.24 1.43
CA LYS A 348 0.62 -4.29 2.32
C LYS A 348 -0.48 -4.76 3.27
N PHE A 349 -0.72 -6.07 3.36
CA PHE A 349 -1.70 -6.65 4.28
C PHE A 349 -1.45 -6.31 5.77
N ASN A 350 -0.19 -6.18 6.18
CA ASN A 350 0.24 -5.93 7.55
C ASN A 350 0.25 -4.43 7.91
N GLY A 351 -0.85 -3.73 7.64
CA GLY A 351 -1.07 -2.35 8.06
C GLY A 351 -0.90 -1.28 6.98
N GLY A 352 -0.88 -1.66 5.70
CA GLY A 352 -0.80 -0.72 4.58
C GLY A 352 0.41 0.21 4.71
N LEU A 353 0.17 1.52 4.75
CA LEU A 353 1.21 2.55 4.91
C LEU A 353 1.43 3.00 6.37
N PHE A 354 0.74 2.39 7.35
CA PHE A 354 0.54 2.96 8.69
C PHE A 354 1.18 2.15 9.84
N THR A 355 2.41 1.65 9.66
CA THR A 355 3.19 1.11 10.79
C THR A 355 3.67 2.23 11.73
N TYR A 356 3.91 1.90 13.00
CA TYR A 356 4.42 2.82 14.02
C TYR A 356 5.52 2.15 14.85
N ASP A 357 6.08 2.87 15.82
CA ASP A 357 7.20 2.41 16.65
C ASP A 357 6.95 1.00 17.25
N PRO A 358 7.76 -0.01 16.89
CA PRO A 358 7.48 -1.41 17.22
C PRO A 358 7.55 -1.71 18.71
N GLN A 359 8.32 -0.93 19.48
CA GLN A 359 8.40 -1.08 20.93
C GLN A 359 7.05 -0.85 21.64
N LEU A 360 6.08 -0.21 20.97
CA LEU A 360 4.72 0.00 21.47
C LEU A 360 3.81 -1.21 21.24
N THR A 361 4.25 -2.19 20.45
CA THR A 361 3.58 -3.48 20.26
C THR A 361 4.18 -4.56 21.15
N ASP A 362 5.51 -4.56 21.26
CA ASP A 362 6.29 -5.44 22.13
C ASP A 362 7.55 -4.67 22.55
N SER A 363 7.69 -4.40 23.85
CA SER A 363 8.75 -3.57 24.42
C SER A 363 10.17 -4.14 24.23
N THR A 364 10.29 -5.40 23.80
CA THR A 364 11.56 -6.02 23.42
C THR A 364 12.03 -5.62 22.02
N LEU A 365 11.12 -5.14 21.16
CA LEU A 365 11.39 -4.73 19.78
C LEU A 365 11.89 -3.28 19.75
N LYS A 366 13.12 -3.06 20.21
CA LYS A 366 13.80 -1.75 20.23
C LYS A 366 14.33 -1.34 18.85
N TYR A 367 13.49 -1.44 17.83
CA TYR A 367 13.82 -1.10 16.44
C TYR A 367 13.29 0.28 16.06
N THR A 368 13.65 0.75 14.87
CA THR A 368 13.17 2.04 14.36
C THR A 368 11.73 1.94 13.82
N PRO A 369 11.07 3.09 13.57
CA PRO A 369 9.77 3.12 12.92
C PRO A 369 9.71 2.51 11.51
N ASP A 370 10.85 2.19 10.88
CA ASP A 370 10.88 1.44 9.61
C ASP A 370 10.42 -0.01 9.75
N PHE A 371 10.48 -0.56 10.97
CA PHE A 371 10.25 -1.98 11.17
C PHE A 371 8.82 -2.38 10.78
N ARG A 372 8.76 -3.42 9.96
CA ARG A 372 7.55 -4.13 9.57
C ARG A 372 7.84 -5.61 9.64
N ASN A 373 7.19 -6.32 10.57
CA ASN A 373 7.34 -7.76 10.59
C ASN A 373 6.77 -8.39 9.31
N TRP A 374 7.40 -9.46 8.81
CA TRP A 374 7.08 -10.11 7.53
C TRP A 374 7.39 -9.24 6.29
N GLY A 375 8.41 -8.39 6.43
CA GLY A 375 9.08 -7.74 5.32
C GLY A 375 8.34 -6.55 4.74
N GLY A 376 9.11 -5.65 4.14
CA GLY A 376 8.59 -4.64 3.22
C GLY A 376 8.42 -5.18 1.81
N GLY A 377 9.51 -5.62 1.19
CA GLY A 377 9.58 -6.04 -0.20
C GLY A 377 9.03 -7.43 -0.51
N THR A 378 8.93 -8.31 0.48
CA THR A 378 8.30 -9.63 0.34
C THR A 378 6.77 -9.52 0.39
N HIS A 379 6.08 -10.08 -0.60
CA HIS A 379 4.63 -10.09 -0.72
C HIS A 379 4.11 -11.52 -0.53
N THR A 380 3.44 -11.75 0.60
CA THR A 380 2.83 -13.03 0.97
C THR A 380 1.44 -13.17 0.36
N ALA A 381 1.31 -13.97 -0.69
CA ALA A 381 0.15 -13.99 -1.56
C ALA A 381 -1.17 -14.35 -0.84
N GLN A 382 -1.15 -15.31 0.10
CA GLN A 382 -2.32 -15.72 0.90
C GLN A 382 -2.87 -14.59 1.76
N ASN A 383 -2.00 -13.72 2.28
CA ASN A 383 -2.45 -12.55 3.03
C ASN A 383 -2.87 -11.42 2.09
N GLN A 384 -2.14 -11.21 1.00
CA GLN A 384 -2.42 -10.11 0.07
C GLN A 384 -3.79 -10.27 -0.59
N ARG A 385 -4.21 -11.49 -0.96
CA ARG A 385 -5.54 -11.70 -1.56
C ARG A 385 -6.70 -11.20 -0.69
N LEU A 386 -6.55 -11.22 0.64
CA LEU A 386 -7.58 -10.75 1.57
C LEU A 386 -7.80 -9.23 1.51
N VAL A 387 -6.79 -8.47 1.07
CA VAL A 387 -6.89 -7.03 0.88
C VAL A 387 -7.70 -6.69 -0.38
N TYR A 388 -7.58 -7.50 -1.43
CA TYR A 388 -8.10 -7.19 -2.77
C TYR A 388 -9.44 -7.83 -3.10
N TRP A 389 -9.75 -9.03 -2.59
CA TRP A 389 -11.05 -9.67 -2.83
C TRP A 389 -12.26 -8.75 -2.53
N PRO A 390 -12.29 -8.00 -1.41
CA PRO A 390 -13.40 -7.09 -1.12
C PRO A 390 -13.54 -5.90 -2.09
N MET A 391 -12.48 -5.52 -2.80
CA MET A 391 -12.48 -4.36 -3.71
C MET A 391 -13.40 -4.55 -4.90
N LEU A 392 -13.56 -5.79 -5.40
CA LEU A 392 -14.50 -6.12 -6.48
C LEU A 392 -15.93 -5.75 -6.10
N LYS A 393 -16.37 -6.16 -4.90
CA LYS A 393 -17.73 -5.86 -4.41
C LYS A 393 -17.90 -4.41 -4.00
N SER A 394 -16.81 -3.77 -3.58
CA SER A 394 -16.84 -2.37 -3.18
C SER A 394 -16.77 -1.39 -4.36
N GLY A 395 -16.56 -1.89 -5.59
CA GLY A 395 -16.44 -1.08 -6.80
C GLY A 395 -15.09 -0.38 -6.95
N ASP A 396 -14.05 -0.82 -6.23
CA ASP A 396 -12.74 -0.14 -6.15
C ASP A 396 -11.75 -0.68 -7.20
N PHE A 397 -12.22 -0.89 -8.42
CA PHE A 397 -11.46 -1.56 -9.48
C PHE A 397 -10.13 -0.87 -9.81
N GLU A 398 -10.09 0.47 -9.77
CA GLU A 398 -8.86 1.24 -10.01
C GLU A 398 -7.76 0.93 -8.98
N MET A 399 -8.14 0.55 -7.77
CA MET A 399 -7.23 0.23 -6.67
C MET A 399 -6.70 -1.21 -6.73
N MET A 400 -7.23 -2.05 -7.62
CA MET A 400 -6.74 -3.41 -7.85
C MET A 400 -5.54 -3.45 -8.80
N LYS A 401 -5.41 -2.45 -9.67
CA LYS A 401 -4.34 -2.33 -10.67
C LYS A 401 -2.93 -2.52 -10.09
N PRO A 402 -2.55 -1.96 -8.92
CA PRO A 402 -1.22 -2.17 -8.35
C PRO A 402 -0.90 -3.65 -8.07
N GLN A 403 -1.90 -4.45 -7.71
CA GLN A 403 -1.73 -5.90 -7.49
C GLN A 403 -1.57 -6.67 -8.79
N PHE A 404 -2.29 -6.28 -9.83
CA PHE A 404 -2.22 -6.94 -11.14
C PHE A 404 -0.93 -6.59 -11.87
N ASP A 405 -0.58 -5.31 -11.91
CA ASP A 405 0.68 -4.82 -12.49
C ASP A 405 1.88 -5.41 -11.74
N PHE A 406 1.80 -5.61 -10.43
CA PHE A 406 2.86 -6.28 -9.66
C PHE A 406 3.17 -7.68 -10.21
N TYR A 407 2.17 -8.54 -10.45
CA TYR A 407 2.43 -9.87 -11.03
C TYR A 407 2.83 -9.79 -12.51
N LEU A 408 2.26 -8.86 -13.27
CA LEU A 408 2.59 -8.69 -14.69
C LEU A 408 4.04 -8.23 -14.90
N ASP A 409 4.51 -7.24 -14.12
CA ASP A 409 5.88 -6.74 -14.19
C ASP A 409 6.90 -7.84 -13.81
N LEU A 410 6.48 -8.81 -13.00
CA LEU A 410 7.30 -9.94 -12.53
C LEU A 410 7.22 -11.18 -13.42
N LEU A 411 6.29 -11.20 -14.39
CA LEU A 411 6.00 -12.36 -15.23
C LEU A 411 7.26 -12.93 -15.89
N LYS A 412 8.06 -12.07 -16.51
CA LYS A 412 9.26 -12.50 -17.22
C LYS A 412 10.29 -13.17 -16.31
N ASN A 413 10.45 -12.67 -15.08
CA ASN A 413 11.38 -13.25 -14.11
C ASN A 413 10.91 -14.65 -13.67
N ALA A 414 9.60 -14.80 -13.43
CA ALA A 414 9.01 -16.09 -13.06
C ALA A 414 9.16 -17.13 -14.19
N GLU A 415 8.96 -16.74 -15.45
CA GLU A 415 9.16 -17.61 -16.61
C GLU A 415 10.63 -18.04 -16.79
N ILE A 416 11.57 -17.09 -16.65
CA ILE A 416 13.00 -17.40 -16.72
C ILE A 416 13.39 -18.40 -15.63
N ARG A 417 12.90 -18.18 -14.39
CA ARG A 417 13.14 -19.09 -13.26
C ARG A 417 12.60 -20.49 -13.55
N THR A 418 11.35 -20.61 -14.02
CA THR A 418 10.75 -21.91 -14.39
C THR A 418 11.60 -22.61 -15.44
N LYS A 419 11.97 -21.90 -16.51
CA LYS A 419 12.73 -22.46 -17.63
C LYS A 419 14.11 -22.95 -17.18
N ALA A 420 14.81 -22.16 -16.37
CA ALA A 420 16.12 -22.51 -15.84
C ALA A 420 16.07 -23.72 -14.89
N ALA A 421 15.03 -23.80 -14.05
CA ALA A 421 14.91 -24.86 -13.05
C ALA A 421 14.43 -26.20 -13.61
N TRP A 422 13.48 -26.19 -14.54
CA TRP A 422 12.76 -27.40 -14.97
C TRP A 422 12.74 -27.62 -16.49
N GLY A 423 13.22 -26.66 -17.29
CA GLY A 423 13.29 -26.80 -18.75
C GLY A 423 11.96 -26.65 -19.49
N HIS A 424 10.83 -26.49 -18.79
CA HIS A 424 9.51 -26.23 -19.39
C HIS A 424 9.09 -24.75 -19.26
N ASN A 425 7.94 -24.40 -19.86
CA ASN A 425 7.42 -23.04 -19.89
C ASN A 425 6.42 -22.77 -18.75
N GLY A 426 5.96 -21.52 -18.64
CA GLY A 426 4.98 -21.06 -17.66
C GLY A 426 5.60 -20.33 -16.46
N ALA A 427 4.82 -19.46 -15.83
CA ALA A 427 5.26 -18.63 -14.72
C ALA A 427 4.97 -19.29 -13.37
N SER A 428 6.02 -19.64 -12.61
CA SER A 428 5.93 -20.12 -11.23
C SER A 428 6.12 -18.94 -10.27
N PHE A 429 5.03 -18.51 -9.64
CA PHE A 429 5.05 -17.55 -8.54
C PHE A 429 4.91 -18.27 -7.22
N THR A 430 5.75 -17.93 -6.25
CA THR A 430 5.77 -18.57 -4.94
C THR A 430 5.01 -17.75 -3.90
N GLU A 431 4.57 -18.41 -2.83
CA GLU A 431 3.78 -17.78 -1.78
C GLU A 431 4.46 -16.53 -1.17
N GLN A 432 5.76 -16.62 -0.87
CA GLN A 432 6.55 -15.48 -0.41
C GLN A 432 7.47 -14.95 -1.50
N LEU A 433 6.94 -13.97 -2.24
CA LEU A 433 7.55 -13.43 -3.44
C LEU A 433 8.23 -12.09 -3.15
N GLU A 434 9.49 -11.92 -3.57
CA GLU A 434 10.12 -10.60 -3.54
C GLU A 434 9.55 -9.70 -4.64
N ASN A 435 9.65 -8.39 -4.46
CA ASN A 435 9.22 -7.40 -5.47
C ASN A 435 10.00 -7.44 -6.81
N PHE A 436 10.88 -8.42 -6.98
CA PHE A 436 11.56 -8.79 -8.22
C PHE A 436 11.24 -10.22 -8.70
N GLY A 437 10.17 -10.84 -8.19
CA GLY A 437 9.58 -12.05 -8.78
C GLY A 437 10.29 -13.36 -8.46
N LEU A 438 11.28 -13.34 -7.57
CA LEU A 438 11.95 -14.55 -7.09
C LEU A 438 11.50 -14.85 -5.64
N PRO A 439 11.50 -16.12 -5.23
CA PRO A 439 11.27 -16.51 -3.83
C PRO A 439 12.17 -15.71 -2.88
N ASN A 440 11.66 -15.35 -1.70
CA ASN A 440 12.47 -14.72 -0.66
C ASN A 440 13.72 -15.60 -0.36
N PRO A 441 14.93 -15.02 -0.28
CA PRO A 441 16.15 -15.81 -0.18
C PRO A 441 16.30 -16.56 1.16
N ALA A 442 15.74 -16.04 2.26
CA ALA A 442 15.72 -16.75 3.54
C ALA A 442 14.77 -17.96 3.49
N GLU A 443 13.60 -17.76 2.87
CA GLU A 443 12.59 -18.80 2.68
C GLU A 443 13.00 -19.87 1.65
N TYR A 444 13.73 -19.48 0.60
CA TYR A 444 14.26 -20.41 -0.42
C TYR A 444 15.23 -21.45 0.17
N GLY A 445 15.85 -21.11 1.31
CA GLY A 445 16.68 -22.00 2.11
C GLY A 445 18.17 -21.88 1.78
N TRP A 446 18.94 -21.29 2.70
CA TRP A 446 20.41 -21.21 2.62
C TRP A 446 21.11 -22.55 2.88
N LYS A 447 20.48 -23.45 3.64
CA LYS A 447 20.99 -24.77 4.01
C LYS A 447 20.29 -25.88 3.21
N ARG A 448 20.23 -25.73 1.89
CA ARG A 448 19.62 -26.70 0.97
C ARG A 448 20.68 -27.68 0.42
N PRO A 449 20.33 -28.95 0.16
CA PRO A 449 21.21 -29.88 -0.55
C PRO A 449 21.63 -29.33 -1.92
N SER A 450 22.84 -29.65 -2.37
CA SER A 450 23.40 -29.13 -3.63
C SER A 450 22.64 -29.62 -4.87
N ASP A 451 22.08 -30.83 -4.80
CA ASP A 451 21.26 -31.49 -5.81
C ASP A 451 19.76 -31.21 -5.66
N PHE A 452 19.35 -30.48 -4.61
CA PHE A 452 17.93 -30.12 -4.42
C PHE A 452 17.45 -29.21 -5.56
N ASN A 453 16.27 -29.51 -6.09
CA ASN A 453 15.71 -28.87 -7.28
C ASN A 453 15.69 -27.33 -7.17
N LYS A 454 16.38 -26.63 -8.08
CA LYS A 454 16.53 -25.17 -8.06
C LYS A 454 15.23 -24.38 -8.17
N GLY A 455 14.16 -24.97 -8.72
CA GLY A 455 12.83 -24.37 -8.78
C GLY A 455 12.00 -24.52 -7.50
N MET A 456 12.53 -25.20 -6.48
CA MET A 456 11.85 -25.43 -5.19
C MET A 456 12.53 -24.67 -4.06
N GLU A 457 11.74 -24.09 -3.16
CA GLU A 457 12.18 -23.68 -1.83
C GLU A 457 12.47 -24.91 -0.96
N TYR A 458 13.57 -24.89 -0.21
CA TYR A 458 13.84 -25.89 0.81
C TYR A 458 13.16 -25.47 2.13
N ASN A 459 11.84 -25.55 2.15
CA ASN A 459 10.98 -24.99 3.19
C ASN A 459 9.68 -25.79 3.35
N ALA A 460 9.50 -26.41 4.51
CA ALA A 460 8.35 -27.26 4.80
C ALA A 460 6.99 -26.52 4.75
N TRP A 461 6.99 -25.19 4.85
CA TRP A 461 5.77 -24.39 4.81
C TRP A 461 5.46 -23.86 3.42
N LEU A 462 6.45 -23.70 2.53
CA LEU A 462 6.25 -22.98 1.27
C LEU A 462 6.47 -23.85 0.03
N GLU A 463 7.03 -25.06 0.17
CA GLU A 463 7.18 -25.97 -0.97
C GLU A 463 5.82 -26.29 -1.62
N TYR A 464 5.84 -26.31 -2.96
CA TYR A 464 4.70 -26.59 -3.86
C TYR A 464 3.56 -25.56 -3.84
N GLU A 465 3.71 -24.44 -3.12
CA GLU A 465 2.67 -23.43 -2.98
C GLU A 465 2.77 -22.36 -4.08
N TRP A 466 2.21 -22.70 -5.24
CA TRP A 466 2.20 -21.83 -6.43
C TRP A 466 0.81 -21.41 -6.87
N ASP A 467 -0.25 -22.03 -6.34
CA ASP A 467 -1.63 -21.84 -6.80
C ASP A 467 -2.26 -20.54 -6.31
N THR A 468 -1.67 -19.87 -5.31
CA THR A 468 -2.16 -18.57 -4.84
C THR A 468 -2.19 -17.50 -5.94
N VAL A 469 -1.34 -17.58 -6.99
CA VAL A 469 -1.40 -16.63 -8.12
C VAL A 469 -2.73 -16.71 -8.88
N LEU A 470 -3.38 -17.87 -8.89
CA LEU A 470 -4.64 -18.09 -9.60
C LEU A 470 -5.78 -17.28 -8.98
N GLU A 471 -5.71 -16.92 -7.69
CA GLU A 471 -6.65 -16.00 -7.05
C GLU A 471 -6.58 -14.60 -7.71
N PHE A 472 -5.37 -14.10 -7.98
CA PHE A 472 -5.19 -12.81 -8.65
C PHE A 472 -5.57 -12.88 -10.14
N CYS A 473 -5.31 -14.01 -10.80
CA CYS A 473 -5.81 -14.26 -12.15
C CYS A 473 -7.34 -14.22 -12.20
N MET A 474 -8.00 -14.83 -11.21
CA MET A 474 -9.46 -14.78 -11.08
C MET A 474 -9.93 -13.36 -10.80
N MET A 475 -9.28 -12.61 -9.91
CA MET A 475 -9.62 -11.20 -9.66
C MET A 475 -9.54 -10.33 -10.92
N ILE A 476 -8.57 -10.58 -11.80
CA ILE A 476 -8.46 -9.90 -13.10
C ILE A 476 -9.70 -10.20 -13.96
N LEU A 477 -10.04 -11.48 -14.14
CA LEU A 477 -11.22 -11.90 -14.90
C LEU A 477 -12.54 -11.39 -14.30
N GLU A 478 -12.61 -11.28 -12.98
CA GLU A 478 -13.76 -10.74 -12.26
C GLU A 478 -13.85 -9.22 -12.39
N THR A 479 -12.72 -8.52 -12.55
CA THR A 479 -12.72 -7.07 -12.80
C THR A 479 -13.36 -6.76 -14.16
N GLU A 480 -13.15 -7.59 -15.17
CA GLU A 480 -13.91 -7.52 -16.43
C GLU A 480 -15.39 -7.77 -16.17
N ARG A 481 -15.75 -8.85 -15.47
CA ARG A 481 -17.17 -9.19 -15.19
C ARG A 481 -17.92 -8.09 -14.44
N TYR A 482 -17.29 -7.48 -13.43
CA TYR A 482 -17.94 -6.52 -12.54
C TYR A 482 -17.96 -5.10 -13.11
N ALA A 483 -16.96 -4.74 -13.92
CA ALA A 483 -16.73 -3.35 -14.32
C ALA A 483 -16.63 -3.14 -15.83
N GLY A 484 -16.68 -4.20 -16.65
CA GLY A 484 -16.42 -4.14 -18.09
C GLY A 484 -15.01 -3.65 -18.43
N THR A 485 -14.06 -3.81 -17.49
CA THR A 485 -12.68 -3.33 -17.70
C THR A 485 -11.98 -4.17 -18.77
N ASN A 486 -11.27 -3.54 -19.70
CA ASN A 486 -10.40 -4.25 -20.63
C ASN A 486 -9.20 -4.85 -19.87
N ILE A 487 -9.11 -6.19 -19.89
CA ILE A 487 -8.07 -6.97 -19.22
C ILE A 487 -7.06 -7.60 -20.18
N GLU A 488 -7.09 -7.29 -21.48
CA GLU A 488 -6.23 -7.87 -22.52
C GLU A 488 -4.74 -7.83 -22.13
N LYS A 489 -4.29 -6.72 -21.53
CA LYS A 489 -2.93 -6.54 -21.01
C LYS A 489 -2.49 -7.65 -20.05
N TYR A 490 -3.41 -8.25 -19.30
CA TYR A 490 -3.13 -9.25 -18.28
C TYR A 490 -3.33 -10.69 -18.76
N ILE A 491 -3.82 -10.92 -19.97
CA ILE A 491 -4.01 -12.28 -20.51
C ILE A 491 -2.70 -13.08 -20.55
N PRO A 492 -1.55 -12.52 -20.96
CA PRO A 492 -0.28 -13.25 -20.92
C PRO A 492 0.09 -13.75 -19.51
N LEU A 493 -0.25 -13.00 -18.45
CA LEU A 493 -0.04 -13.42 -17.07
C LEU A 493 -0.92 -14.63 -16.73
N ILE A 494 -2.22 -14.56 -17.04
CA ILE A 494 -3.17 -15.66 -16.75
C ILE A 494 -2.76 -16.93 -17.50
N GLU A 495 -2.47 -16.83 -18.80
CA GLU A 495 -2.08 -17.95 -19.64
C GLU A 495 -0.76 -18.58 -19.16
N SER A 496 0.25 -17.77 -18.84
CA SER A 496 1.53 -18.28 -18.38
C SER A 496 1.43 -18.94 -17.00
N SER A 497 0.62 -18.40 -16.09
CA SER A 497 0.32 -19.03 -14.81
C SER A 497 -0.42 -20.36 -14.97
N LEU A 498 -1.40 -20.48 -15.86
CA LEU A 498 -2.10 -21.75 -16.15
C LEU A 498 -1.17 -22.77 -16.83
N ASN A 499 -0.37 -22.31 -17.80
CA ASN A 499 0.60 -23.13 -18.52
C ASN A 499 1.63 -23.74 -17.59
N PHE A 500 2.05 -23.03 -16.54
CA PHE A 500 2.94 -23.59 -15.52
C PHE A 500 2.38 -24.90 -14.94
N PHE A 501 1.12 -24.92 -14.48
CA PHE A 501 0.53 -26.13 -13.89
C PHE A 501 0.46 -27.29 -14.89
N LYS A 502 0.02 -27.02 -16.13
CA LYS A 502 -0.04 -28.05 -17.18
C LYS A 502 1.34 -28.64 -17.47
N GLU A 503 2.32 -27.78 -17.74
CA GLU A 503 3.67 -28.19 -18.12
C GLU A 503 4.41 -28.86 -16.95
N HIS A 504 4.31 -28.27 -15.75
CA HIS A 504 5.02 -28.74 -14.56
C HIS A 504 4.53 -30.12 -14.13
N TYR A 505 3.22 -30.34 -14.07
CA TYR A 505 2.69 -31.64 -13.66
C TYR A 505 2.81 -32.71 -14.76
N THR A 506 2.83 -32.31 -16.04
CA THR A 506 3.20 -33.22 -17.15
C THR A 506 4.67 -33.64 -17.03
N TYR A 507 5.57 -32.69 -16.77
CA TYR A 507 6.99 -32.93 -16.55
C TYR A 507 7.18 -33.91 -15.38
N LEU A 508 6.58 -33.62 -14.22
CA LEU A 508 6.69 -34.45 -13.02
C LEU A 508 6.10 -35.86 -13.21
N ALA A 509 4.98 -36.00 -13.92
CA ALA A 509 4.42 -37.31 -14.25
C ALA A 509 5.39 -38.16 -15.08
N LYS A 510 6.03 -37.56 -16.09
CA LYS A 510 7.03 -38.22 -16.95
C LYS A 510 8.32 -38.59 -16.20
N GLN A 511 8.67 -37.87 -15.14
CA GLN A 511 9.79 -38.24 -14.26
C GLN A 511 9.46 -39.46 -13.40
N ARG A 512 8.19 -39.67 -13.05
CA ARG A 512 7.74 -40.80 -12.23
C ARG A 512 7.35 -42.04 -13.05
N GLY A 513 6.98 -41.88 -14.31
CA GLY A 513 6.55 -42.99 -15.16
C GLY A 513 6.43 -42.64 -16.64
N ALA A 514 6.10 -43.64 -17.46
CA ALA A 514 6.05 -43.51 -18.92
C ALA A 514 4.88 -42.65 -19.45
N LYS A 515 3.86 -42.37 -18.63
CA LYS A 515 2.65 -41.62 -19.02
C LYS A 515 2.63 -40.23 -18.39
N ALA A 516 2.15 -39.27 -19.16
CA ALA A 516 1.96 -37.88 -18.72
C ALA A 516 0.64 -37.63 -17.97
N LEU A 517 -0.32 -38.53 -18.13
CA LEU A 517 -1.69 -38.43 -17.62
C LEU A 517 -2.07 -39.72 -16.89
N ASP A 518 -3.10 -39.65 -16.04
CA ASP A 518 -3.69 -40.82 -15.41
C ASP A 518 -4.51 -41.67 -16.40
N ALA A 519 -5.10 -42.77 -15.91
CA ALA A 519 -5.90 -43.67 -16.75
C ALA A 519 -7.17 -43.05 -17.34
N ASN A 520 -7.63 -41.92 -16.79
CA ASN A 520 -8.81 -41.18 -17.23
C ASN A 520 -8.43 -39.96 -18.10
N GLY A 521 -7.15 -39.75 -18.39
CA GLY A 521 -6.68 -38.61 -19.17
C GLY A 521 -6.52 -37.31 -18.39
N HIS A 522 -6.49 -37.35 -17.06
CA HIS A 522 -6.28 -36.17 -16.21
C HIS A 522 -4.80 -35.93 -15.89
N LEU A 523 -4.44 -34.67 -15.61
CA LEU A 523 -3.16 -34.32 -15.00
C LEU A 523 -3.06 -34.95 -13.61
N VAL A 524 -1.86 -35.42 -13.27
CA VAL A 524 -1.53 -35.89 -11.92
C VAL A 524 -0.84 -34.76 -11.15
N LEU A 525 -1.60 -34.04 -10.33
CA LEU A 525 -1.09 -32.92 -9.54
C LEU A 525 -0.38 -33.45 -8.29
N TYR A 526 0.88 -33.85 -8.44
CA TYR A 526 1.70 -34.34 -7.34
C TYR A 526 3.20 -34.10 -7.60
N PRO A 527 3.99 -33.77 -6.56
CA PRO A 527 3.53 -33.24 -5.27
C PRO A 527 2.86 -31.86 -5.41
N GLY A 528 1.88 -31.58 -4.55
CA GLY A 528 1.25 -30.28 -4.41
C GLY A 528 1.17 -29.88 -2.93
N SER A 529 0.54 -28.74 -2.67
CA SER A 529 0.21 -28.30 -1.31
C SER A 529 -1.27 -27.91 -1.19
N ALA A 530 -1.79 -27.90 0.03
CA ALA A 530 -2.97 -27.13 0.40
C ALA A 530 -2.56 -26.13 1.49
N ALA A 531 -2.23 -24.92 1.03
CA ALA A 531 -1.61 -23.86 1.82
C ALA A 531 -0.31 -24.33 2.52
N GLU A 532 0.04 -23.67 3.63
CA GLU A 532 1.28 -23.92 4.36
C GLU A 532 1.30 -25.26 5.13
N THR A 533 0.12 -25.85 5.41
CA THR A 533 0.00 -26.99 6.35
C THR A 533 0.14 -28.35 5.66
N TYR A 534 -0.60 -28.58 4.58
CA TYR A 534 -0.68 -29.91 3.97
C TYR A 534 0.23 -29.99 2.76
N LYS A 535 1.40 -30.60 2.91
CA LYS A 535 2.39 -30.81 1.85
C LYS A 535 2.31 -32.22 1.26
N MET A 536 3.00 -32.43 0.14
CA MET A 536 2.95 -33.70 -0.61
C MET A 536 1.53 -34.11 -0.99
N ALA A 537 0.64 -33.14 -1.19
CA ALA A 537 -0.74 -33.38 -1.53
C ALA A 537 -0.82 -34.00 -2.92
N TYR A 538 -1.59 -35.08 -3.04
CA TYR A 538 -1.98 -35.67 -4.32
C TYR A 538 -3.33 -35.06 -4.72
N ASN A 539 -3.36 -34.35 -5.85
CA ASN A 539 -4.58 -33.71 -6.36
C ASN A 539 -5.23 -32.78 -5.33
N SER A 540 -4.48 -31.77 -4.88
CA SER A 540 -4.95 -30.74 -3.94
C SER A 540 -6.26 -30.11 -4.40
N ASN A 541 -7.27 -30.14 -3.53
CA ASN A 541 -8.58 -29.56 -3.81
C ASN A 541 -8.49 -28.05 -4.09
N ALA A 542 -7.59 -27.34 -3.41
CA ALA A 542 -7.40 -25.91 -3.60
C ALA A 542 -6.89 -25.62 -5.03
N THR A 543 -5.85 -26.31 -5.45
CA THR A 543 -5.26 -26.17 -6.79
C THR A 543 -6.26 -26.58 -7.88
N ILE A 544 -6.98 -27.69 -7.70
CA ILE A 544 -8.01 -28.15 -8.67
C ILE A 544 -9.13 -27.12 -8.79
N ALA A 545 -9.64 -26.60 -7.66
CA ALA A 545 -10.70 -25.60 -7.67
C ALA A 545 -10.25 -24.31 -8.37
N ALA A 546 -9.04 -23.84 -8.08
CA ALA A 546 -8.48 -22.65 -8.70
C ALA A 546 -8.31 -22.82 -10.22
N LEU A 547 -7.69 -23.93 -10.65
CA LEU A 547 -7.49 -24.23 -12.07
C LEU A 547 -8.82 -24.31 -12.84
N LYS A 548 -9.79 -25.05 -12.31
CA LYS A 548 -11.11 -25.18 -12.94
C LYS A 548 -11.80 -23.82 -13.06
N THR A 549 -11.86 -23.07 -11.97
CA THR A 549 -12.57 -21.78 -11.91
C THR A 549 -11.96 -20.77 -12.89
N VAL A 550 -10.63 -20.64 -12.90
CA VAL A 550 -9.94 -19.71 -13.81
C VAL A 550 -10.08 -20.14 -15.27
N LEU A 551 -9.93 -21.43 -15.59
CA LEU A 551 -10.09 -21.95 -16.95
C LEU A 551 -11.51 -21.77 -17.48
N GLU A 552 -12.52 -22.14 -16.70
CA GLU A 552 -13.93 -22.00 -17.06
C GLU A 552 -14.26 -20.53 -17.35
N ARG A 553 -13.76 -19.62 -16.50
CA ARG A 553 -13.98 -18.19 -16.67
C ARG A 553 -13.25 -17.61 -17.89
N LEU A 554 -12.02 -18.05 -18.16
CA LEU A 554 -11.24 -17.64 -19.32
C LEU A 554 -11.90 -18.10 -20.63
N ILE A 555 -12.41 -19.33 -20.69
CA ILE A 555 -13.10 -19.88 -21.88
C ILE A 555 -14.41 -19.14 -22.18
N GLN A 556 -15.09 -18.61 -21.16
CA GLN A 556 -16.28 -17.78 -21.33
C GLN A 556 -15.99 -16.40 -21.95
N HIS A 557 -14.74 -16.10 -22.30
CA HIS A 557 -14.32 -14.84 -22.90
C HIS A 557 -14.03 -14.99 -24.41
N PRO A 558 -15.06 -15.09 -25.29
CA PRO A 558 -14.87 -15.40 -26.71
C PRO A 558 -14.29 -14.23 -27.55
N THR A 559 -14.08 -13.05 -26.96
CA THR A 559 -13.58 -11.85 -27.66
C THR A 559 -12.14 -11.47 -27.31
N LEU A 560 -11.37 -12.38 -26.71
CA LEU A 560 -9.93 -12.27 -26.53
C LEU A 560 -9.21 -13.34 -27.36
#